data_AF-A0A1P8UG55-F1
#
_entry.id   AF-A0A1P8UG55-F1
#
_cell.length_a   1.000
_cell.length_b   1.000
_cell.length_c   1.000
_cell.angle_alpha   90.00
_cell.angle_beta   90.00
_cell.angle_gamma   90.00
#
_symmetry.space_group_name_H-M   'P 1'
#
loop_
_entity.id
_entity.type
_entity.pdbx_description
1 polymer ?
#
loop_
_entity_poly.entity_id
_entity_poly.type
_entity_poly.pdbx_seq_one_letter_code
_entity_poly.pdbx_strand_id
1 'polypeptide(L)'
;MSHDHHNPIDHPEVQLASAGGYLFAYAFGLGAMLLGLWMVLNHTLTPVGLTTAVSVIALVSVIVQLYFLFKLDLSSTQIWHTVSIVMTAPLFVMAVGLTIWMFHTLMQRTMIPLPGMGM
;
A
#
# COMPACT_ATOMS: atom_id res chain seq x y z
N MET A 1 44.29 14.82 24.51
CA MET A 1 43.27 13.90 23.97
C MET A 1 42.16 14.77 23.41
N SER A 2 42.19 15.04 22.10
CA SER A 2 41.13 15.77 21.42
C SER A 2 39.92 14.85 21.31
N HIS A 3 38.83 15.18 22.00
CA HIS A 3 37.55 14.52 21.77
C HIS A 3 37.03 14.99 20.41
N ASP A 4 37.05 14.09 19.42
CA ASP A 4 36.34 14.32 18.15
C ASP A 4 34.86 14.48 18.46
N HIS A 5 34.36 15.70 18.35
CA HIS A 5 32.93 16.01 18.43
C HIS A 5 32.26 15.54 17.14
N HIS A 6 32.04 14.23 17.01
CA HIS A 6 31.21 13.70 15.93
C HIS A 6 29.77 14.14 16.20
N ASN A 7 29.26 15.01 15.32
CA ASN A 7 27.94 15.59 15.46
C ASN A 7 26.89 14.48 15.23
N PRO A 8 26.03 14.18 16.21
CA PRO A 8 25.15 13.01 16.12
C PRO A 8 24.13 13.05 14.97
N ILE A 9 23.89 14.22 14.39
CA ILE A 9 23.01 14.43 13.23
C ILE A 9 23.66 14.05 11.88
N ASP A 10 24.99 13.89 11.84
CA ASP A 10 25.72 13.51 10.62
C ASP A 10 25.77 11.99 10.42
N HIS A 11 25.18 11.21 11.34
CA HIS A 11 25.04 9.78 11.15
C HIS A 11 24.07 9.47 9.99
N PRO A 12 24.44 8.56 9.06
CA PRO A 12 23.62 8.21 7.90
C PRO A 12 22.25 7.63 8.27
N GLU A 13 22.12 7.11 9.50
CA GLU A 13 20.89 6.62 10.10
C GLU A 13 19.89 7.73 10.44
N VAL A 14 20.36 8.98 10.62
CA VAL A 14 19.53 10.15 10.98
C VAL A 14 19.14 10.94 9.72
N GLN A 15 19.93 10.85 8.65
CA GLN A 15 19.67 11.50 7.35
C GLN A 15 18.68 10.73 6.46
N LEU A 16 17.69 10.09 7.08
CA LEU A 16 16.66 9.32 6.38
C LEU A 16 15.64 10.23 5.68
N ALA A 17 15.46 11.47 6.11
CA ALA A 17 14.44 12.35 5.56
C ALA A 17 14.90 13.02 4.24
N SER A 18 14.24 12.71 3.11
CA SER A 18 14.41 13.44 1.85
C SER A 18 13.16 14.26 1.54
N ALA A 19 13.23 15.58 1.75
CA ALA A 19 12.11 16.48 1.52
C ALA A 19 11.55 16.39 0.08
N GLY A 20 12.43 16.19 -0.91
CA GLY A 20 12.02 16.04 -2.31
C GLY A 20 11.26 14.74 -2.59
N GLY A 21 11.71 13.62 -2.01
CA GLY A 21 11.02 12.33 -2.13
C GLY A 21 9.63 12.35 -1.50
N TYR A 22 9.50 12.97 -0.32
CA TYR A 22 8.22 13.15 0.36
C TYR A 22 7.24 14.00 -0.46
N LEU A 23 7.70 15.12 -1.00
CA LEU A 23 6.85 16.00 -1.80
C LEU A 23 6.35 15.31 -3.07
N PHE A 24 7.22 14.56 -3.75
CA PHE A 24 6.84 13.79 -4.94
C PHE A 24 5.80 12.71 -4.60
N ALA A 25 6.05 11.91 -3.56
CA ALA A 25 5.12 10.87 -3.14
C ALA A 25 3.74 11.45 -2.76
N TYR A 26 3.73 12.59 -2.08
CA TYR A 26 2.52 13.31 -1.73
C TYR A 26 1.76 13.79 -2.97
N ALA A 27 2.44 14.50 -3.88
CA ALA A 27 1.81 15.03 -5.10
C ALA A 27 1.28 13.90 -6.00
N PHE A 28 2.04 12.80 -6.13
CA PHE A 28 1.61 11.62 -6.87
C PHE A 28 0.38 10.98 -6.25
N GLY A 29 0.37 10.76 -4.93
CA GLY A 29 -0.77 10.17 -4.22
C GLY A 29 -2.03 11.02 -4.36
N LEU A 30 -1.89 12.34 -4.27
CA LEU A 30 -3.00 13.27 -4.44
C LEU A 30 -3.55 13.22 -5.87
N GLY A 31 -2.67 13.20 -6.88
CA GLY A 31 -3.05 13.03 -8.28
C GLY A 31 -3.76 11.71 -8.56
N ALA A 32 -3.25 10.59 -8.04
CA ALA A 32 -3.86 9.27 -8.18
C ALA A 32 -5.25 9.21 -7.54
N MET A 33 -5.44 9.84 -6.38
CA MET A 33 -6.73 9.93 -5.70
C MET A 33 -7.75 10.76 -6.50
N LEU A 34 -7.33 11.92 -7.03
CA LEU A 34 -8.17 12.75 -7.89
C LEU A 34 -8.56 12.02 -9.18
N LEU A 35 -7.61 11.29 -9.78
CA LEU A 35 -7.86 10.50 -10.98
C LEU A 35 -8.86 9.37 -10.72
N GLY A 36 -8.71 8.65 -9.60
CA GLY A 36 -9.68 7.64 -9.18
C GLY A 36 -11.09 8.22 -8.98
N LEU A 37 -11.20 9.35 -8.29
CA LEU A 37 -12.47 10.05 -8.10
C LEU A 37 -13.09 10.48 -9.44
N TRP A 38 -12.29 11.08 -10.32
CA TRP A 38 -12.73 11.52 -11.64
C TRP A 38 -13.25 10.35 -12.48
N MET A 39 -12.59 9.19 -12.45
CA MET A 39 -13.05 7.99 -13.18
C MET A 39 -14.40 7.50 -12.67
N VAL A 40 -14.63 7.55 -11.35
CA VAL A 40 -15.91 7.14 -10.74
C VAL A 40 -17.04 8.11 -11.15
N LEU A 41 -16.78 9.42 -11.14
CA LEU A 41 -17.79 10.44 -11.43
C LEU A 41 -18.25 10.45 -12.89
N ASN A 42 -17.35 10.20 -13.84
CA ASN A 42 -17.70 10.28 -15.26
C ASN A 42 -18.39 9.03 -15.80
N HIS A 43 -18.46 7.94 -15.01
CA HIS A 43 -19.08 6.68 -15.42
C HIS A 43 -18.65 6.17 -16.81
N THR A 44 -17.40 6.44 -17.20
CA THR A 44 -16.88 6.16 -18.55
C THR A 44 -16.56 4.68 -18.77
N LEU A 45 -16.56 3.87 -17.72
CA LEU A 45 -16.19 2.46 -17.75
C LEU A 45 -17.32 1.59 -17.20
N THR A 46 -17.35 0.34 -17.65
CA THR A 46 -18.21 -0.69 -17.06
C THR A 46 -17.86 -0.91 -15.59
N PRO A 47 -18.78 -1.41 -14.75
CA PRO A 47 -18.51 -1.60 -13.31
C PRO A 47 -17.25 -2.44 -13.03
N VAL A 48 -17.04 -3.50 -13.82
CA VAL A 48 -15.85 -4.36 -13.73
C VAL A 48 -14.59 -3.64 -14.22
N GLY A 49 -14.70 -2.86 -15.29
CA GLY A 49 -13.58 -2.07 -15.80
C GLY A 49 -13.15 -0.98 -14.81
N LEU A 50 -14.11 -0.32 -14.16
CA LEU A 50 -13.86 0.71 -13.17
C LEU A 50 -13.19 0.16 -11.92
N THR A 51 -13.70 -0.94 -11.34
CA THR A 51 -13.09 -1.57 -10.16
C THR A 51 -11.68 -2.04 -10.46
N THR A 52 -11.45 -2.67 -11.61
CA THR A 52 -10.11 -3.11 -12.04
C THR A 52 -9.15 -1.92 -12.18
N ALA A 53 -9.56 -0.86 -12.86
CA ALA A 53 -8.71 0.31 -13.08
C ALA A 53 -8.35 1.00 -11.75
N VAL A 54 -9.32 1.20 -10.86
CA VAL A 54 -9.10 1.83 -9.56
C VAL A 54 -8.20 0.95 -8.68
N SER A 55 -8.37 -0.38 -8.71
CA SER A 55 -7.49 -1.32 -7.99
C SER A 55 -6.04 -1.23 -8.47
N VAL A 56 -5.81 -1.11 -9.79
CA VAL A 56 -4.46 -0.95 -10.34
C VAL A 56 -3.84 0.38 -9.90
N ILE A 57 -4.58 1.48 -9.98
CA ILE A 57 -4.12 2.80 -9.53
C ILE A 57 -3.77 2.78 -8.04
N ALA A 58 -4.60 2.14 -7.22
CA ALA A 58 -4.35 1.98 -5.80
C ALA A 58 -3.07 1.18 -5.54
N LEU A 59 -2.87 0.06 -6.24
CA LEU A 59 -1.67 -0.77 -6.10
C LEU A 59 -0.39 0.01 -6.48
N VAL A 60 -0.41 0.72 -7.60
CA VAL A 60 0.72 1.57 -8.04
C VAL A 60 1.01 2.65 -7.00
N SER A 61 -0.04 3.28 -6.45
CA SER A 61 0.11 4.32 -5.42
C SER A 61 0.77 3.79 -4.15
N VAL A 62 0.39 2.59 -3.70
CA VAL A 62 1.03 1.93 -2.57
C VAL A 62 2.51 1.69 -2.86
N ILE A 63 2.86 1.16 -4.04
CA ILE A 63 4.27 0.91 -4.42
C ILE A 63 5.09 2.22 -4.43
N VAL A 64 4.55 3.29 -5.01
CA VAL A 64 5.22 4.61 -5.02
C VAL A 64 5.43 5.12 -3.59
N GLN A 65 4.43 4.99 -2.72
CA GLN A 65 4.59 5.39 -1.31
C GLN A 65 5.60 4.51 -0.58
N LEU A 66 5.59 3.20 -0.77
CA LEU A 66 6.57 2.30 -0.16
C LEU A 66 8.01 2.62 -0.60
N TYR A 67 8.21 3.02 -1.86
CA TYR A 67 9.53 3.38 -2.36
C TYR A 67 9.99 4.76 -1.89
N PHE A 68 9.17 5.80 -2.07
CA PHE A 68 9.58 7.19 -1.81
C PHE A 68 9.38 7.63 -0.36
N LEU A 69 8.32 7.15 0.32
CA LEU A 69 7.98 7.53 1.70
C LEU A 69 8.73 6.67 2.71
N PHE A 70 8.71 5.36 2.49
CA PHE A 70 9.33 4.38 3.38
C PHE A 70 10.80 4.11 3.07
N LYS A 71 11.32 4.67 1.96
CA LYS A 71 12.70 4.47 1.50
C LYS A 71 13.13 3.01 1.63
N LEU A 72 12.41 2.13 0.94
CA LEU A 72 12.82 0.73 0.81
C LEU A 72 14.16 0.66 0.08
N ASP A 73 15.24 0.77 0.84
CA ASP A 73 16.60 0.73 0.34
C ASP A 73 17.22 -0.64 0.66
N LEU A 74 18.04 -1.13 -0.27
CA LEU A 74 18.85 -2.34 -0.13
C LEU A 74 20.22 -2.02 0.49
N SER A 75 20.49 -0.75 0.81
CA SER A 75 21.67 -0.31 1.55
C SER A 75 21.80 -1.05 2.89
N SER A 76 23.03 -1.45 3.24
CA SER A 76 23.36 -2.27 4.43
C SER A 76 22.82 -1.72 5.75
N THR A 77 22.52 -0.42 5.82
CA THR A 77 21.99 0.27 7.00
C THR A 77 20.46 0.17 7.11
N GLN A 78 19.74 -0.06 6.01
CA GLN A 78 18.26 -0.01 5.94
C GLN A 78 17.59 -1.33 5.54
N ILE A 79 18.38 -2.39 5.27
CA ILE A 79 17.89 -3.73 4.87
C ILE A 79 16.76 -4.24 5.77
N TRP A 80 16.82 -3.98 7.08
CA TRP A 80 15.81 -4.47 8.03
C TRP A 80 14.40 -3.92 7.77
N HIS A 81 14.27 -2.69 7.25
CA HIS A 81 12.97 -2.14 6.85
C HIS A 81 12.39 -2.92 5.67
N THR A 82 13.22 -3.18 4.66
CA THR A 82 12.85 -3.97 3.48
C THR A 82 12.48 -5.41 3.85
N VAL A 83 13.29 -6.06 4.68
CA VAL A 83 13.00 -7.41 5.18
C VAL A 83 11.69 -7.46 5.95
N SER A 84 11.41 -6.47 6.80
CA SER A 84 10.15 -6.42 7.56
C SER A 84 8.91 -6.35 6.67
N ILE A 85 8.95 -5.54 5.59
CA ILE A 85 7.85 -5.44 4.64
C ILE A 85 7.69 -6.73 3.84
N VAL A 86 8.79 -7.33 3.39
CA VAL A 86 8.75 -8.60 2.64
C VAL A 86 8.20 -9.74 3.49
N MET A 87 8.47 -9.77 4.79
CA MET A 87 7.90 -10.77 5.71
C MET A 87 6.43 -10.46 6.05
N THR A 88 6.05 -9.19 6.15
CA THR A 88 4.69 -8.78 6.54
C THR A 88 3.70 -8.87 5.38
N ALA A 89 4.10 -8.58 4.14
CA ALA A 89 3.18 -8.54 3.00
C ALA A 89 2.48 -9.89 2.73
N PRO A 90 3.16 -11.06 2.74
CA PRO A 90 2.49 -12.35 2.60
C PRO A 90 1.54 -12.64 3.76
N LEU A 91 1.93 -12.31 4.99
CA LEU A 91 1.08 -12.48 6.17
C LEU A 91 -0.18 -11.62 6.07
N PHE A 92 -0.06 -10.38 5.59
CA PHE A 92 -1.19 -9.48 5.35
C PHE A 92 -2.15 -10.06 4.29
N VAL A 93 -1.61 -10.53 3.16
CA VAL A 93 -2.40 -11.15 2.08
C VAL A 93 -3.12 -12.40 2.58
N MET A 94 -2.44 -13.25 3.35
CA MET A 94 -3.07 -14.43 3.94
C MET A 94 -4.14 -14.03 4.95
N ALA A 95 -3.88 -13.09 5.86
CA ALA A 95 -4.84 -12.68 6.87
C ALA A 95 -6.12 -12.13 6.23
N VAL A 96 -6.01 -11.17 5.31
CA VAL A 96 -7.17 -10.56 4.65
C VAL A 96 -7.85 -11.55 3.71
N GLY A 97 -7.07 -12.23 2.86
CA GLY A 97 -7.59 -13.16 1.86
C GLY A 97 -8.29 -14.37 2.48
N LEU A 98 -7.68 -15.00 3.48
CA LEU A 98 -8.28 -16.14 4.18
C LEU A 98 -9.50 -15.71 4.99
N THR A 99 -9.52 -14.51 5.56
CA THR A 99 -10.70 -14.00 6.28
C THR A 99 -11.88 -13.80 5.33
N ILE A 100 -11.65 -13.17 4.18
CA ILE A 100 -12.68 -13.02 3.14
C ILE A 100 -13.18 -14.39 2.68
N TRP A 101 -12.26 -15.32 2.40
CA TRP A 101 -12.60 -16.67 1.95
C TRP A 101 -13.39 -17.45 3.00
N MET A 102 -12.98 -17.38 4.26
CA MET A 102 -13.67 -18.03 5.38
C MET A 102 -15.11 -17.52 5.48
N PHE A 103 -15.32 -16.20 5.50
CA PHE A 103 -16.66 -15.63 5.59
C PHE A 103 -17.51 -15.91 4.37
N HIS A 104 -16.95 -15.85 3.16
CA HIS A 104 -17.66 -16.19 1.94
C HIS A 104 -18.13 -17.66 1.96
N THR A 105 -17.26 -18.57 2.37
CA THR A 105 -17.58 -20.02 2.42
C THR A 105 -18.57 -20.33 3.54
N LEU A 106 -18.45 -19.67 4.70
CA LEU A 106 -19.39 -19.80 5.81
C LEU A 106 -20.78 -19.36 5.38
N MET A 107 -20.88 -18.17 4.76
CA MET A 107 -22.12 -17.61 4.20
C MET A 107 -22.84 -18.62 3.30
N GLN A 108 -22.14 -19.22 2.35
CA GLN A 108 -22.73 -20.21 1.44
C GLN A 108 -23.26 -21.47 2.14
N ARG A 109 -22.73 -21.81 3.32
CA ARG A 109 -23.05 -23.07 4.03
C ARG A 109 -24.05 -22.88 5.17
N THR A 110 -24.13 -21.70 5.77
CA THR A 110 -24.96 -21.44 6.95
C THR A 110 -26.19 -20.62 6.66
N MET A 111 -26.26 -19.94 5.50
CA MET A 111 -27.45 -19.20 5.13
C MET A 111 -28.49 -20.15 4.54
N ILE A 112 -29.66 -20.20 5.17
CA ILE A 112 -30.85 -20.80 4.57
C ILE A 112 -31.17 -19.96 3.33
N PRO A 113 -31.28 -20.55 2.12
CA PRO A 113 -31.63 -19.80 0.94
C PRO A 113 -32.95 -19.06 1.18
N LEU A 114 -32.92 -17.73 1.11
CA LEU A 114 -34.11 -16.92 1.27
C LEU A 114 -35.08 -17.29 0.14
N PRO A 115 -36.34 -17.68 0.44
CA PRO A 115 -37.32 -17.99 -0.60
C PRO A 115 -37.51 -16.75 -1.50
N GLY A 116 -37.09 -16.84 -2.77
CA GLY A 116 -37.33 -15.79 -3.77
C GLY A 116 -36.09 -15.14 -4.40
N MET A 117 -34.87 -15.45 -3.96
CA MET A 117 -33.66 -15.12 -4.72
C MET A 117 -33.02 -16.40 -5.24
N GLY A 118 -33.44 -16.83 -6.43
CA GLY A 118 -32.74 -17.86 -7.20
C GLY A 118 -31.31 -17.41 -7.50
N MET A 119 -30.39 -18.37 -7.52
CA MET A 119 -29.01 -18.16 -7.97
C MET A 119 -28.95 -17.59 -9.39
#